data_AF-A0A820CY87-F1
#
_entry.id   AF-A0A820CY87-F1
#
_cell.length_a   1.000
_cell.length_b   1.000
_cell.length_c   1.000
_cell.angle_alpha   90.00
_cell.angle_beta   90.00
_cell.angle_gamma   90.00
#
_symmetry.space_group_name_H-M   'P 1'
#
loop_
_entity.id
_entity.type
_entity.pdbx_description
1 polymer ?
#
loop_
_entity_poly.entity_id
_entity_poly.type
_entity_poly.pdbx_seq_one_letter_code
_entity_poly.pdbx_strand_id
1 'polypeptide(L)'
;MEEQITTSEIICINQACTNDLEQLELSIQVNNQIWQLEKTYFQCKSDPMVFDWYPKKSILSGGFKLVVNGENLDVVQMPMMKFVYNMSDYEFISLCESITSSQMICLSPGIDKNFGLDPPIDLYVTFIMDNVKIIPEDDILIIVHDPIYYPFENYIQQINSTNIIKFEGSNLASTHSIDLIDVRIDNNNNACIPFNLTDTYLMCLLSKFALNSLQDFEANVEVRIGTNLTFLIGKIILQNSTQSSLLPVPYIKRQIGLWTTIILIILSSIIILSLIFLLVILIRCRYFRLSEKFHQQNRPPQFYQDVWCELGKKWQIDPKYLTIAEKIGQGCFGDVYKGELKQNDNKTIEVAVKVLR
;
A
#
# COMPACT_ATOMS: atom_id res chain seq x y z
N MET A 1 -43.16 -30.65 -13.72
CA MET A 1 -42.68 -31.92 -14.31
C MET A 1 -43.88 -32.68 -14.83
N GLU A 2 -43.72 -33.43 -15.90
CA GLU A 2 -44.78 -34.30 -16.45
C GLU A 2 -44.33 -35.76 -16.30
N GLU A 3 -45.29 -36.68 -16.16
CA GLU A 3 -44.99 -38.11 -16.13
C GLU A 3 -44.48 -38.55 -17.51
N GLN A 4 -43.36 -39.27 -17.54
CA GLN A 4 -42.73 -39.71 -18.77
C GLN A 4 -42.25 -41.14 -18.66
N ILE A 5 -42.42 -41.91 -19.73
CA ILE A 5 -41.98 -43.31 -19.80
C ILE A 5 -41.14 -43.47 -21.07
N THR A 6 -39.90 -43.92 -20.88
CA THR A 6 -38.98 -44.29 -21.96
C THR A 6 -38.59 -45.76 -21.82
N THR A 7 -37.80 -46.27 -22.77
CA THR A 7 -37.28 -47.65 -22.71
C THR A 7 -36.32 -47.88 -21.54
N SER A 8 -35.79 -46.81 -20.93
CA SER A 8 -34.78 -46.88 -19.85
C SER A 8 -35.19 -46.16 -18.57
N GLU A 9 -36.27 -45.38 -18.57
CA GLU A 9 -36.60 -44.48 -17.46
C GLU A 9 -38.12 -44.32 -17.31
N ILE A 10 -38.58 -44.26 -16.07
CA ILE A 10 -39.95 -43.89 -15.70
C ILE A 10 -39.85 -42.70 -14.76
N ILE A 11 -40.44 -41.58 -15.17
CA ILE A 11 -40.55 -40.33 -14.40
C ILE A 11 -42.00 -40.22 -13.95
N CYS A 12 -42.23 -40.11 -12.65
CA CYS A 12 -43.55 -39.91 -12.05
C CYS A 12 -43.51 -38.77 -11.02
N ILE A 13 -44.69 -38.24 -10.69
CA ILE A 13 -44.85 -37.26 -9.61
C ILE A 13 -45.33 -38.03 -8.39
N ASN A 14 -44.60 -37.90 -7.28
CA ASN A 14 -44.99 -38.52 -6.02
C ASN A 14 -46.27 -37.88 -5.46
N GLN A 15 -47.08 -38.70 -4.79
CA GLN A 15 -48.21 -38.20 -4.00
C GLN A 15 -47.73 -37.74 -2.63
N ALA A 16 -48.56 -36.96 -1.93
CA ALA A 16 -48.29 -36.56 -0.56
C ALA A 16 -48.18 -37.80 0.34
N CYS A 17 -47.15 -37.83 1.17
CA CYS A 17 -46.98 -38.87 2.19
C CYS A 17 -47.98 -38.67 3.33
N THR A 18 -48.43 -39.76 3.94
CA THR A 18 -49.28 -39.70 5.14
C THR A 18 -48.47 -39.61 6.44
N ASN A 19 -47.23 -40.13 6.44
CA ASN A 19 -46.33 -40.11 7.60
C ASN A 19 -44.90 -39.72 7.18
N ASP A 20 -44.36 -38.66 7.78
CA ASP A 20 -43.11 -38.00 7.37
C ASP A 20 -41.81 -38.73 7.69
N LEU A 21 -41.89 -39.96 8.20
CA LEU A 21 -40.73 -40.74 8.66
C LEU A 21 -40.79 -42.20 8.21
N GLU A 22 -41.66 -42.51 7.24
CA GLU A 22 -41.88 -43.85 6.75
C GLU A 22 -40.95 -44.16 5.56
N GLN A 23 -40.38 -45.36 5.56
CA GLN A 23 -39.73 -45.93 4.39
C GLN A 23 -40.79 -46.70 3.61
N LEU A 24 -41.12 -46.21 2.42
CA LEU A 24 -42.10 -46.82 1.54
C LEU A 24 -41.39 -47.74 0.54
N GLU A 25 -41.89 -48.96 0.42
CA GLU A 25 -41.46 -49.88 -0.62
C GLU A 25 -42.02 -49.44 -1.98
N LEU A 26 -41.15 -49.44 -3.01
CA LEU A 26 -41.53 -49.05 -4.35
C LEU A 26 -41.89 -50.28 -5.19
N SER A 27 -43.06 -50.24 -5.81
CA SER A 27 -43.51 -51.26 -6.75
C SER A 27 -44.05 -50.61 -8.01
N ILE A 28 -43.80 -51.25 -9.15
CA ILE A 28 -44.30 -50.82 -10.45
C ILE A 28 -45.23 -51.91 -10.97
N GLN A 29 -46.47 -51.54 -11.23
CA GLN A 29 -47.43 -52.44 -11.87
C GLN A 29 -47.53 -52.11 -13.36
N VAL A 30 -47.20 -53.09 -14.22
CA VAL A 30 -47.39 -53.00 -15.67
C VAL A 30 -48.36 -54.10 -16.08
N ASN A 31 -49.51 -53.72 -16.63
CA ASN A 31 -50.64 -54.63 -16.88
C ASN A 31 -51.10 -55.32 -15.58
N ASN A 32 -50.96 -56.64 -15.50
CA ASN A 32 -51.30 -57.46 -14.33
C ASN A 32 -50.06 -58.02 -13.61
N GLN A 33 -48.87 -57.49 -13.89
CA GLN A 33 -47.62 -57.90 -13.24
C GLN A 33 -47.12 -56.79 -12.34
N ILE A 34 -46.81 -57.13 -11.09
CA ILE A 34 -46.24 -56.23 -10.09
C ILE A 34 -44.76 -56.56 -9.95
N TRP A 35 -43.92 -55.55 -10.16
CA TRP A 35 -42.48 -55.61 -10.02
C TRP A 35 -42.09 -54.84 -8.77
N GLN A 36 -41.53 -55.53 -7.78
CA GLN A 36 -41.00 -54.90 -6.56
C GLN A 36 -39.56 -54.45 -6.83
N LEU A 37 -39.22 -53.22 -6.45
CA LEU A 37 -37.86 -52.71 -6.57
C LEU A 37 -37.06 -53.18 -5.36
N GLU A 38 -36.25 -54.22 -5.53
CA GLU A 38 -35.45 -54.76 -4.44
C GLU A 38 -34.46 -53.73 -3.89
N LYS A 39 -34.38 -53.64 -2.55
CA LYS A 39 -33.41 -52.81 -1.80
C LYS A 39 -33.49 -51.31 -2.07
N THR A 40 -34.61 -50.82 -2.58
CA THR A 40 -34.83 -49.40 -2.82
C THR A 40 -36.09 -48.96 -2.08
N TYR A 41 -35.96 -47.93 -1.23
CA TYR A 41 -37.06 -47.39 -0.45
C TYR A 41 -37.21 -45.90 -0.77
N PHE A 42 -38.44 -45.42 -0.84
CA PHE A 42 -38.73 -44.00 -0.83
C PHE A 42 -38.84 -43.54 0.62
N GLN A 43 -38.04 -42.55 1.01
CA GLN A 43 -38.12 -41.98 2.35
C GLN A 43 -38.91 -40.68 2.29
N CYS A 44 -40.09 -40.68 2.92
CA CYS A 44 -40.82 -39.45 3.15
C CYS A 44 -40.03 -38.56 4.13
N LYS A 45 -40.12 -37.25 3.92
CA LYS A 45 -39.50 -36.23 4.75
C LYS A 45 -40.57 -35.21 5.11
N SER A 46 -40.41 -34.57 6.27
CA SER A 46 -41.28 -33.48 6.67
C SER A 46 -41.16 -32.29 5.72
N ASP A 47 -42.25 -31.53 5.62
CA ASP A 47 -42.31 -30.33 4.80
C ASP A 47 -41.21 -29.32 5.16
N PRO A 48 -40.73 -28.55 4.17
CA PRO A 48 -39.78 -27.48 4.42
C PRO A 48 -40.42 -26.32 5.17
N MET A 49 -39.60 -25.65 5.99
CA MET A 49 -39.99 -24.43 6.70
C MET A 49 -38.96 -23.34 6.43
N VAL A 50 -39.43 -22.10 6.25
CA VAL A 50 -38.58 -20.91 6.13
C VAL A 50 -38.74 -20.08 7.39
N PHE A 51 -37.62 -19.75 8.03
CA PHE A 51 -37.59 -18.96 9.26
C PHE A 51 -37.24 -17.50 8.98
N ASP A 52 -36.21 -17.26 8.15
CA ASP A 52 -35.79 -15.90 7.79
C ASP A 52 -35.05 -15.91 6.45
N TRP A 53 -34.92 -14.73 5.82
CA TRP A 53 -34.17 -14.52 4.61
C TRP A 53 -33.60 -13.11 4.52
N TYR A 54 -32.42 -12.95 3.93
CA TYR A 54 -31.76 -11.65 3.80
C TYR A 54 -30.86 -11.59 2.55
N PRO A 55 -30.57 -10.39 2.01
CA PRO A 55 -31.11 -9.08 2.40
C PRO A 55 -32.56 -8.84 1.92
N LYS A 56 -33.29 -7.95 2.59
CA LYS A 56 -34.66 -7.50 2.21
C LYS A 56 -34.67 -6.38 1.16
N LYS A 57 -33.51 -6.05 0.62
CA LYS A 57 -33.32 -5.01 -0.40
C LYS A 57 -32.47 -5.54 -1.54
N SER A 58 -32.82 -5.18 -2.77
CA SER A 58 -31.99 -5.40 -3.95
C SER A 58 -32.05 -4.20 -4.90
N ILE A 59 -31.47 -4.33 -6.08
CA ILE A 59 -31.30 -3.28 -7.07
C ILE A 59 -32.02 -3.64 -8.37
N LEU A 60 -32.28 -2.67 -9.23
CA LEU A 60 -32.94 -2.87 -10.52
C LEU A 60 -32.28 -3.96 -11.37
N SER A 61 -30.95 -4.02 -11.39
CA SER A 61 -30.21 -5.04 -12.13
C SER A 61 -30.30 -6.45 -11.52
N GLY A 62 -30.81 -6.60 -10.29
CA GLY A 62 -30.95 -7.87 -9.59
C GLY A 62 -29.62 -8.58 -9.30
N GLY A 63 -29.68 -9.90 -9.12
CA GLY A 63 -28.50 -10.76 -8.98
C GLY A 63 -27.87 -10.74 -7.58
N PHE A 64 -28.57 -10.24 -6.56
CA PHE A 64 -28.11 -10.37 -5.17
C PHE A 64 -28.38 -11.79 -4.68
N LYS A 65 -27.42 -12.37 -3.97
CA LYS A 65 -27.61 -13.64 -3.27
C LYS A 65 -28.49 -13.39 -2.06
N LEU A 66 -29.71 -13.93 -2.10
CA LEU A 66 -30.64 -13.94 -0.99
C LEU A 66 -30.43 -15.24 -0.23
N VAL A 67 -29.91 -15.14 0.99
CA VAL A 67 -29.71 -16.28 1.89
C VAL A 67 -31.01 -16.55 2.61
N VAL A 68 -31.49 -17.78 2.55
CA VAL A 68 -32.73 -18.23 3.19
C VAL A 68 -32.38 -19.29 4.23
N ASN A 69 -32.82 -19.07 5.47
CA ASN A 69 -32.61 -19.98 6.59
C ASN A 69 -33.92 -20.67 6.96
N GLY A 70 -33.85 -21.95 7.30
CA GLY A 70 -35.03 -22.77 7.52
C GLY A 70 -34.71 -24.18 8.00
N GLU A 71 -35.62 -25.10 7.71
CA GLU A 71 -35.50 -26.54 7.95
C GLU A 71 -36.00 -27.33 6.74
N ASN A 72 -35.42 -28.51 6.52
CA ASN A 72 -35.71 -29.42 5.40
C ASN A 72 -35.64 -28.75 4.01
N LEU A 73 -34.79 -27.73 3.85
CA LEU A 73 -34.65 -26.97 2.60
C LEU A 73 -33.98 -27.77 1.47
N ASP A 74 -33.36 -28.90 1.79
CA ASP A 74 -32.71 -29.83 0.86
C ASP A 74 -33.64 -30.97 0.40
N VAL A 75 -34.88 -31.04 0.89
CA VAL A 75 -35.85 -32.07 0.54
C VAL A 75 -36.41 -31.86 -0.87
N VAL A 76 -36.47 -30.61 -1.33
CA VAL A 76 -36.99 -30.26 -2.66
C VAL A 76 -35.84 -30.05 -3.63
N GLN A 77 -35.95 -30.66 -4.82
CA GLN A 77 -34.90 -30.63 -5.84
C GLN A 77 -34.80 -29.28 -6.57
N MET A 78 -35.93 -28.61 -6.76
CA MET A 78 -36.02 -27.32 -7.46
C MET A 78 -36.84 -26.31 -6.64
N PRO A 79 -36.33 -25.88 -5.47
CA PRO A 79 -36.99 -24.85 -4.69
C PRO A 79 -36.97 -23.54 -5.46
N MET A 80 -38.07 -22.80 -5.40
CA MET A 80 -38.23 -21.54 -6.11
C MET A 80 -38.62 -20.42 -5.15
N MET A 81 -38.10 -19.23 -5.41
CA MET A 81 -38.53 -17.98 -4.78
C MET A 81 -39.25 -17.16 -5.85
N LYS A 82 -40.55 -16.93 -5.64
CA LYS A 82 -41.41 -16.15 -6.51
C LYS A 82 -41.53 -14.73 -5.96
N PHE A 83 -41.45 -13.75 -6.85
CA PHE A 83 -41.61 -12.33 -6.58
C PHE A 83 -42.77 -11.79 -7.39
N VAL A 84 -43.68 -11.03 -6.77
CA VAL A 84 -44.86 -10.48 -7.42
C VAL A 84 -44.99 -8.99 -7.14
N TYR A 85 -45.13 -8.18 -8.18
CA TYR A 85 -45.39 -6.75 -8.03
C TYR A 85 -46.90 -6.49 -7.94
N ASN A 86 -47.36 -5.74 -6.92
CA ASN A 86 -48.75 -5.26 -6.77
C ASN A 86 -49.85 -6.33 -6.99
N MET A 87 -49.58 -7.61 -6.71
CA MET A 87 -50.50 -8.72 -7.02
C MET A 87 -50.99 -8.71 -8.49
N SER A 88 -50.14 -8.23 -9.40
CA SER A 88 -50.38 -8.15 -10.84
C SER A 88 -49.76 -9.34 -11.58
N ASP A 89 -49.91 -9.38 -12.90
CA ASP A 89 -49.31 -10.41 -13.76
C ASP A 89 -47.76 -10.30 -13.86
N TYR A 90 -47.15 -9.29 -13.24
CA TYR A 90 -45.70 -9.16 -13.18
C TYR A 90 -45.13 -10.07 -12.09
N GLU A 91 -44.71 -11.25 -12.54
CA GLU A 91 -44.14 -12.29 -11.70
C GLU A 91 -42.71 -12.62 -12.14
N PHE A 92 -41.81 -12.78 -11.17
CA PHE A 92 -40.44 -13.22 -11.38
C PHE A 92 -40.19 -14.47 -10.56
N ILE A 93 -39.49 -15.44 -11.12
CA ILE A 93 -39.18 -16.71 -10.45
C ILE A 93 -37.67 -16.87 -10.43
N SER A 94 -37.13 -17.15 -9.24
CA SER A 94 -35.73 -17.47 -9.02
C SER A 94 -35.61 -18.91 -8.54
N LEU A 95 -34.78 -19.69 -9.24
CA LEU A 95 -34.38 -21.01 -8.75
C LEU A 95 -33.42 -20.84 -7.59
N CYS A 96 -33.67 -21.57 -6.50
CA CYS A 96 -32.84 -21.57 -5.32
C CYS A 96 -31.94 -22.80 -5.30
N GLU A 97 -30.72 -22.62 -4.78
CA GLU A 97 -29.74 -23.69 -4.57
C GLU A 97 -29.68 -24.03 -3.08
N SER A 98 -30.09 -25.24 -2.72
CA SER A 98 -29.99 -25.73 -1.35
C SER A 98 -28.54 -26.07 -1.01
N ILE A 99 -28.00 -25.40 0.01
CA ILE A 99 -26.62 -25.59 0.47
C ILE A 99 -26.58 -26.64 1.58
N THR A 100 -27.54 -26.58 2.49
CA THR A 100 -27.77 -27.55 3.57
C THR A 100 -29.27 -27.71 3.80
N SER A 101 -29.66 -28.67 4.65
CA SER A 101 -31.06 -28.79 5.09
C SER A 101 -31.60 -27.56 5.80
N SER A 102 -30.73 -26.65 6.27
CA SER A 102 -31.11 -25.44 6.99
C SER A 102 -30.86 -24.14 6.24
N GLN A 103 -30.25 -24.19 5.05
CA GLN A 103 -29.87 -23.00 4.30
C GLN A 103 -29.93 -23.23 2.79
N MET A 104 -30.53 -22.28 2.08
CA MET A 104 -30.48 -22.20 0.61
C MET A 104 -30.18 -20.77 0.14
N ILE A 105 -29.77 -20.64 -1.11
CA ILE A 105 -29.46 -19.35 -1.74
C ILE A 105 -30.33 -19.17 -2.97
N CYS A 106 -31.04 -18.06 -3.05
CA CYS A 106 -31.79 -17.64 -4.24
C CYS A 106 -31.15 -16.36 -4.82
N LEU A 107 -31.44 -16.03 -6.07
CA LEU A 107 -31.02 -14.75 -6.66
C LEU A 107 -32.18 -13.76 -6.71
N SER A 108 -31.94 -12.50 -6.39
CA SER A 108 -32.93 -11.45 -6.60
C SER A 108 -33.19 -11.21 -8.09
N PRO A 109 -34.43 -10.88 -8.48
CA PRO A 109 -34.78 -10.67 -9.88
C PRO A 109 -34.21 -9.33 -10.38
N GLY A 110 -33.86 -9.29 -11.67
CA GLY A 110 -33.64 -8.04 -12.38
C GLY A 110 -34.96 -7.54 -12.97
N ILE A 111 -35.22 -6.24 -12.86
CA ILE A 111 -36.43 -5.59 -13.39
C ILE A 111 -36.08 -4.90 -14.71
N ASP A 112 -36.69 -5.35 -15.81
CA ASP A 112 -36.52 -4.71 -17.11
C ASP A 112 -37.06 -3.27 -17.07
N LYS A 113 -36.26 -2.33 -17.57
CA LYS A 113 -36.64 -0.91 -17.69
C LYS A 113 -37.89 -0.72 -18.54
N ASN A 114 -38.19 -1.66 -19.44
CA ASN A 114 -39.40 -1.65 -20.28
C ASN A 114 -40.69 -1.75 -19.46
N PHE A 115 -40.65 -2.24 -18.21
CA PHE A 115 -41.83 -2.25 -17.34
C PHE A 115 -42.25 -0.85 -16.87
N GLY A 116 -41.38 0.16 -17.01
CA GLY A 116 -41.70 1.55 -16.64
C GLY A 116 -41.96 1.74 -15.14
N LEU A 117 -41.41 0.86 -14.31
CA LEU A 117 -41.50 0.94 -12.85
C LEU A 117 -40.33 1.77 -12.30
N ASP A 118 -40.64 2.79 -11.52
CA ASP A 118 -39.64 3.62 -10.85
C ASP A 118 -39.43 3.15 -9.40
N PRO A 119 -38.17 2.89 -8.97
CA PRO A 119 -37.85 2.60 -7.57
C PRO A 119 -38.25 3.69 -6.56
N PRO A 120 -38.54 3.32 -5.29
CA PRO A 120 -38.51 1.96 -4.75
C PRO A 120 -39.72 1.11 -5.21
N ILE A 121 -39.46 -0.16 -5.53
CA ILE A 121 -40.49 -1.12 -5.95
C ILE A 121 -40.57 -2.22 -4.89
N ASP A 122 -41.76 -2.42 -4.33
CA ASP A 122 -42.02 -3.51 -3.38
C ASP A 122 -42.46 -4.77 -4.14
N LEU A 123 -41.76 -5.88 -3.91
CA LEU A 123 -42.09 -7.19 -4.46
C LEU A 123 -42.47 -8.14 -3.33
N TYR A 124 -43.65 -8.74 -3.43
CA TYR A 124 -44.13 -9.76 -2.51
C TYR A 124 -43.49 -11.10 -2.81
N VAL A 125 -42.96 -11.75 -1.78
CA VAL A 125 -42.17 -12.97 -1.86
C VAL A 125 -43.03 -14.17 -1.47
N THR A 126 -42.91 -15.26 -2.21
CA THR A 126 -43.44 -16.57 -1.82
C THR A 126 -42.46 -17.65 -2.20
N PHE A 127 -42.16 -18.55 -1.28
CA PHE A 127 -41.38 -19.74 -1.58
C PHE A 127 -42.30 -20.85 -2.09
N ILE A 128 -41.88 -21.50 -3.17
CA ILE A 128 -42.58 -22.62 -3.80
C ILE A 128 -41.63 -23.82 -3.76
N MET A 129 -42.03 -24.85 -3.03
CA MET A 129 -41.24 -26.05 -2.79
C MET A 129 -42.15 -27.25 -3.08
N ASP A 130 -42.10 -27.72 -4.33
CA ASP A 130 -43.08 -28.63 -4.91
C ASP A 130 -44.52 -28.13 -4.74
N ASN A 131 -45.33 -28.83 -3.94
CA ASN A 131 -46.73 -28.46 -3.66
C ASN A 131 -46.88 -27.58 -2.41
N VAL A 132 -45.79 -27.29 -1.69
CA VAL A 132 -45.78 -26.46 -0.49
C VAL A 132 -45.51 -25.01 -0.87
N LYS A 133 -46.42 -24.10 -0.46
CA LYS A 133 -46.27 -22.66 -0.62
C LYS A 133 -46.06 -22.02 0.74
N ILE A 134 -44.98 -21.26 0.90
CA ILE A 134 -44.60 -20.63 2.15
C ILE A 134 -44.52 -19.12 1.94
N ILE A 135 -45.34 -18.37 2.67
CA ILE A 135 -45.29 -16.90 2.72
C ILE A 135 -44.57 -16.55 4.04
N PRO A 136 -43.38 -15.94 3.99
CA PRO A 136 -42.64 -15.55 5.19
C PRO A 136 -43.35 -14.40 5.93
N GLU A 137 -43.02 -14.17 7.20
CA GLU A 137 -43.60 -13.05 7.98
C GLU A 137 -43.18 -11.68 7.42
N ASP A 138 -41.92 -11.54 7.01
CA ASP A 138 -41.43 -10.41 6.22
C ASP A 138 -41.27 -10.86 4.76
N ASP A 139 -42.29 -10.58 3.97
CA ASP A 139 -42.47 -11.02 2.59
C ASP A 139 -42.16 -9.95 1.55
N ILE A 140 -41.52 -8.83 1.92
CA ILE A 140 -41.26 -7.74 1.00
C ILE A 140 -39.78 -7.67 0.64
N LEU A 141 -39.48 -7.73 -0.67
CA LEU A 141 -38.19 -7.32 -1.23
C LEU A 141 -38.32 -5.93 -1.83
N ILE A 142 -37.54 -4.97 -1.31
CA ILE A 142 -37.51 -3.60 -1.83
C ILE A 142 -36.44 -3.50 -2.93
N ILE A 143 -36.83 -3.16 -4.15
CA ILE A 143 -35.92 -2.88 -5.27
C ILE A 143 -35.63 -1.38 -5.32
N VAL A 144 -34.36 -1.01 -5.28
CA VAL A 144 -33.87 0.36 -5.41
C VAL A 144 -33.09 0.57 -6.70
N HIS A 145 -32.67 1.81 -6.99
CA HIS A 145 -31.79 2.10 -8.14
C HIS A 145 -30.45 1.37 -8.04
N ASP A 146 -29.81 1.11 -9.19
CA ASP A 146 -28.45 0.57 -9.22
C ASP A 146 -27.45 1.60 -8.64
N PRO A 147 -26.41 1.14 -7.92
CA PRO A 147 -25.30 2.01 -7.52
C PRO A 147 -24.52 2.48 -8.74
N ILE A 148 -23.84 3.61 -8.61
CA ILE A 148 -22.95 4.13 -9.66
C ILE A 148 -21.55 4.22 -9.06
N TYR A 149 -20.58 3.53 -9.66
CA TYR A 149 -19.16 3.71 -9.36
C TYR A 149 -18.52 4.56 -10.45
N TYR A 150 -17.73 5.56 -10.04
CA TYR A 150 -16.96 6.39 -10.95
C TYR A 150 -15.58 5.77 -11.21
N PRO A 151 -15.08 5.79 -12.46
CA PRO A 151 -13.72 5.37 -12.74
C PRO A 151 -12.72 6.30 -12.07
N PHE A 152 -11.49 5.83 -11.87
CA PHE A 152 -10.41 6.69 -11.41
C PHE A 152 -10.18 7.86 -12.37
N GLU A 153 -9.64 8.96 -11.87
CA GLU A 153 -9.25 10.08 -12.73
C GLU A 153 -8.20 9.58 -13.75
N ASN A 154 -8.48 9.79 -15.05
CA ASN A 154 -7.69 9.23 -16.16
C ASN A 154 -7.57 7.67 -16.14
N TYR A 155 -8.49 6.97 -15.46
CA TYR A 155 -8.49 5.51 -15.28
C TYR A 155 -7.25 4.97 -14.55
N ILE A 156 -6.52 5.82 -13.81
CA ILE A 156 -5.29 5.42 -13.11
C ILE A 156 -5.30 5.98 -11.69
N GLN A 157 -5.06 5.11 -10.70
CA GLN A 157 -4.89 5.50 -9.31
C GLN A 157 -3.49 5.11 -8.81
N GLN A 158 -2.74 6.08 -8.30
CA GLN A 158 -1.46 5.83 -7.65
C GLN A 158 -1.70 5.48 -6.17
N ILE A 159 -1.19 4.33 -5.74
CA ILE A 159 -1.34 3.86 -4.37
C ILE A 159 -0.11 4.30 -3.57
N ASN A 160 -0.36 5.09 -2.53
CA ASN A 160 0.63 5.50 -1.55
C ASN A 160 0.81 4.41 -0.46
N SER A 161 1.68 4.66 0.51
CA SER A 161 2.01 3.72 1.58
C SER A 161 0.85 3.29 2.50
N THR A 162 -0.36 3.86 2.36
CA THR A 162 -1.50 3.50 3.21
C THR A 162 -2.17 2.19 2.80
N ASN A 163 -1.92 1.68 1.59
CA ASN A 163 -2.60 0.50 1.02
C ASN A 163 -4.14 0.61 0.99
N ILE A 164 -4.70 1.82 1.12
CA ILE A 164 -6.15 2.06 1.08
C ILE A 164 -6.52 2.58 -0.30
N ILE A 165 -7.55 1.98 -0.90
CA ILE A 165 -8.15 2.42 -2.15
C ILE A 165 -9.52 3.02 -1.84
N LYS A 166 -9.76 4.24 -2.33
CA LYS A 166 -11.06 4.89 -2.27
C LYS A 166 -11.72 4.78 -3.64
N PHE A 167 -12.91 4.21 -3.68
CA PHE A 167 -13.78 4.18 -4.84
C PHE A 167 -14.88 5.20 -4.65
N GLU A 168 -15.02 6.14 -5.57
CA GLU A 168 -16.08 7.16 -5.51
C GLU A 168 -17.30 6.72 -6.32
N GLY A 169 -18.47 7.22 -5.93
CA GLY A 169 -19.71 6.83 -6.55
C GLY A 169 -20.92 7.60 -6.05
N SER A 170 -22.10 7.07 -6.35
CA SER A 170 -23.39 7.58 -5.91
C SER A 170 -24.33 6.40 -5.61
N ASN A 171 -25.18 6.58 -4.59
CA ASN A 171 -26.13 5.58 -4.11
C ASN A 171 -25.48 4.26 -3.70
N LEU A 172 -24.30 4.29 -3.08
CA LEU A 172 -23.61 3.04 -2.71
C LEU A 172 -24.23 2.39 -1.47
N ALA A 173 -24.11 3.00 -0.29
CA ALA A 173 -24.64 2.46 0.97
C ALA A 173 -26.17 2.31 1.02
N SER A 174 -26.91 3.15 0.29
CA SER A 174 -28.37 3.09 0.18
C SER A 174 -28.89 1.88 -0.60
N THR A 175 -28.05 1.26 -1.44
CA THR A 175 -28.44 0.18 -2.35
C THR A 175 -27.99 -1.21 -1.91
N HIS A 176 -26.85 -1.29 -1.22
CA HIS A 176 -26.28 -2.57 -0.78
C HIS A 176 -25.45 -2.41 0.50
N SER A 177 -25.32 -3.50 1.22
CA SER A 177 -24.43 -3.63 2.36
C SER A 177 -23.02 -4.01 1.91
N ILE A 178 -22.02 -3.71 2.75
CA ILE A 178 -20.60 -3.87 2.42
C ILE A 178 -20.19 -5.33 2.13
N ASP A 179 -20.90 -6.30 2.71
CA ASP A 179 -20.73 -7.74 2.55
C ASP A 179 -21.10 -8.26 1.15
N LEU A 180 -21.85 -7.48 0.37
CA LEU A 180 -22.26 -7.84 -1.00
C LEU A 180 -21.26 -7.36 -2.07
N ILE A 181 -20.19 -6.68 -1.67
CA ILE A 181 -19.20 -6.06 -2.57
C ILE A 181 -18.01 -6.99 -2.77
N ASP A 182 -17.71 -7.34 -4.02
CA ASP A 182 -16.50 -8.07 -4.41
C ASP A 182 -15.59 -7.13 -5.22
N VAL A 183 -14.42 -6.78 -4.69
CA VAL A 183 -13.43 -5.93 -5.37
C VAL A 183 -12.32 -6.80 -5.92
N ARG A 184 -12.20 -6.85 -7.26
CA ARG A 184 -11.19 -7.67 -7.93
C ARG A 184 -10.05 -6.85 -8.47
N ILE A 185 -8.84 -7.38 -8.31
CA ILE A 185 -7.61 -6.83 -8.86
C ILE A 185 -6.94 -7.92 -9.70
N ASP A 186 -6.80 -7.72 -11.00
CA ASP A 186 -6.31 -8.71 -11.99
C ASP A 186 -6.90 -10.12 -11.78
N ASN A 187 -8.23 -10.20 -11.68
CA ASN A 187 -9.02 -11.41 -11.44
C ASN A 187 -8.90 -12.04 -10.03
N ASN A 188 -8.17 -11.43 -9.09
CA ASN A 188 -8.13 -11.88 -7.70
C ASN A 188 -9.22 -11.18 -6.86
N ASN A 189 -10.18 -11.97 -6.37
CA ASN A 189 -11.36 -11.53 -5.59
C ASN A 189 -11.10 -11.20 -4.12
N ASN A 190 -9.97 -11.64 -3.56
CA ASN A 190 -9.60 -11.34 -2.17
C ASN A 190 -8.41 -10.36 -2.11
N ALA A 191 -8.15 -9.65 -3.20
CA ALA A 191 -7.04 -8.72 -3.29
C ALA A 191 -7.30 -7.47 -2.45
N CYS A 192 -8.54 -7.01 -2.35
CA CYS A 192 -8.92 -5.81 -1.63
C CYS A 192 -10.14 -6.07 -0.76
N ILE A 193 -10.05 -5.77 0.53
CA ILE A 193 -11.10 -6.02 1.52
C ILE A 193 -11.86 -4.72 1.83
N PRO A 194 -13.13 -4.59 1.44
CA PRO A 194 -13.98 -3.46 1.83
C PRO A 194 -14.10 -3.32 3.35
N PHE A 195 -13.97 -2.11 3.90
CA PHE A 195 -14.12 -1.88 5.34
C PHE A 195 -14.95 -0.64 5.71
N ASN A 196 -15.19 0.28 4.78
CA ASN A 196 -16.08 1.42 5.01
C ASN A 196 -16.89 1.73 3.75
N LEU A 197 -18.19 1.89 3.90
CA LEU A 197 -19.14 2.17 2.83
C LEU A 197 -20.02 3.36 3.23
N THR A 198 -20.10 4.35 2.37
CA THR A 198 -21.01 5.50 2.48
C THR A 198 -21.78 5.66 1.17
N ASP A 199 -22.75 6.55 1.08
CA ASP A 199 -23.48 6.78 -0.18
C ASP A 199 -22.62 7.31 -1.33
N THR A 200 -21.44 7.89 -1.03
CA THR A 200 -20.59 8.55 -2.04
C THR A 200 -19.23 7.88 -2.24
N TYR A 201 -18.82 6.98 -1.35
CA TYR A 201 -17.56 6.26 -1.51
C TYR A 201 -17.54 4.92 -0.77
N LEU A 202 -16.69 4.03 -1.28
CA LEU A 202 -16.25 2.80 -0.65
C LEU A 202 -14.74 2.89 -0.36
N MET A 203 -14.31 2.50 0.83
CA MET A 203 -12.90 2.31 1.16
C MET A 203 -12.57 0.83 1.31
N CYS A 204 -11.43 0.47 0.74
CA CYS A 204 -10.99 -0.91 0.63
C CYS A 204 -9.51 -1.01 0.98
N LEU A 205 -9.14 -2.03 1.75
CA LEU A 205 -7.77 -2.27 2.18
C LEU A 205 -7.13 -3.34 1.30
N LEU A 206 -6.03 -2.97 0.64
CA LEU A 206 -5.27 -3.88 -0.22
C LEU A 206 -4.55 -4.93 0.63
N SER A 207 -4.69 -6.21 0.28
CA SER A 207 -4.06 -7.31 1.00
C SER A 207 -2.56 -7.37 0.72
N LYS A 208 -1.77 -7.81 1.71
CA LYS A 208 -0.31 -8.00 1.54
C LYS A 208 0.01 -9.00 0.43
N PHE A 209 -0.84 -10.00 0.23
CA PHE A 209 -0.71 -10.98 -0.84
C PHE A 209 -0.85 -10.32 -2.22
N ALA A 210 -1.87 -9.46 -2.40
CA ALA A 210 -2.03 -8.70 -3.63
C ALA A 210 -0.81 -7.81 -3.88
N LEU A 211 -0.28 -7.14 -2.84
CA LEU A 211 0.93 -6.31 -2.95
C LEU A 211 2.14 -7.08 -3.52
N ASN A 212 2.33 -8.34 -3.11
CA ASN A 212 3.44 -9.18 -3.56
C ASN A 212 3.22 -9.79 -4.94
N SER A 213 1.95 -9.93 -5.36
CA SER A 213 1.57 -10.54 -6.64
C SER A 213 1.57 -9.54 -7.80
N LEU A 214 1.61 -8.23 -7.52
CA LEU A 214 1.66 -7.18 -8.52
C LEU A 214 3.05 -7.16 -9.19
N GLN A 215 3.27 -8.09 -10.11
CA GLN A 215 4.53 -8.26 -10.86
C GLN A 215 4.79 -7.10 -11.83
N ASP A 216 3.75 -6.46 -12.37
CA ASP A 216 3.84 -5.49 -13.45
C ASP A 216 3.69 -4.03 -13.02
N PHE A 217 3.67 -3.74 -11.71
CA PHE A 217 3.46 -2.39 -11.15
C PHE A 217 2.16 -1.70 -11.61
N GLU A 218 1.29 -2.39 -12.35
CA GLU A 218 0.02 -1.94 -12.88
C GLU A 218 -0.98 -3.10 -12.80
N ALA A 219 -2.18 -2.86 -12.30
CA ALA A 219 -3.23 -3.87 -12.24
C ALA A 219 -4.61 -3.30 -12.49
N ASN A 220 -5.45 -4.06 -13.17
CA ASN A 220 -6.83 -3.67 -13.45
C ASN A 220 -7.70 -3.88 -12.22
N VAL A 221 -8.58 -2.91 -11.96
CA VAL A 221 -9.49 -2.92 -10.83
C VAL A 221 -10.93 -2.88 -11.32
N GLU A 222 -11.70 -3.84 -10.84
CA GLU A 222 -13.14 -3.90 -11.06
C GLU A 222 -13.88 -4.07 -9.73
N VAL A 223 -15.06 -3.45 -9.64
CA VAL A 223 -15.97 -3.61 -8.50
C VAL A 223 -17.18 -4.38 -8.98
N ARG A 224 -17.51 -5.48 -8.30
CA ARG A 224 -18.67 -6.32 -8.60
C ARG A 224 -19.68 -6.24 -7.47
N ILE A 225 -20.95 -6.06 -7.83
CA ILE A 225 -22.07 -6.02 -6.90
C ILE A 225 -23.06 -7.10 -7.31
N GLY A 226 -23.27 -8.10 -6.45
CA GLY A 226 -24.02 -9.30 -6.81
C GLY A 226 -23.42 -10.03 -8.02
N THR A 227 -24.25 -10.73 -8.77
CA THR A 227 -23.82 -11.47 -9.97
C THR A 227 -23.92 -10.65 -11.26
N ASN A 228 -24.70 -9.57 -11.25
CA ASN A 228 -25.13 -8.89 -12.48
C ASN A 228 -24.40 -7.58 -12.76
N LEU A 229 -23.89 -6.88 -11.74
CA LEU A 229 -23.18 -5.61 -11.94
C LEU A 229 -21.67 -5.77 -11.80
N THR A 230 -20.95 -5.26 -12.81
CA THR A 230 -19.49 -5.16 -12.82
C THR A 230 -19.10 -3.77 -13.33
N PHE A 231 -18.32 -3.04 -12.55
CA PHE A 231 -17.85 -1.70 -12.85
C PHE A 231 -16.34 -1.74 -13.12
N LEU A 232 -15.93 -1.34 -14.32
CA LEU A 232 -14.53 -1.16 -14.68
C LEU A 232 -14.04 0.19 -14.14
N ILE A 233 -13.25 0.16 -13.08
CA ILE A 233 -12.81 1.40 -12.40
C ILE A 233 -11.58 1.99 -13.07
N GLY A 234 -10.66 1.13 -13.52
CA GLY A 234 -9.40 1.55 -14.11
C GLY A 234 -8.26 0.69 -13.59
N LYS A 235 -7.09 1.30 -13.40
CA LYS A 235 -5.87 0.60 -13.00
C LYS A 235 -5.21 1.23 -11.78
N ILE A 236 -4.55 0.42 -10.97
CA ILE A 236 -3.74 0.88 -9.84
C ILE A 236 -2.26 0.75 -10.15
N ILE A 237 -1.48 1.74 -9.73
CA ILE A 237 -0.01 1.74 -9.84
C ILE A 237 0.58 1.87 -8.44
N LEU A 238 1.40 0.90 -8.04
CA LEU A 238 2.10 0.94 -6.76
C LEU A 238 3.30 1.89 -6.85
N GLN A 239 3.29 2.97 -6.07
CA GLN A 239 4.49 3.78 -5.87
C GLN A 239 5.34 3.15 -4.77
N ASN A 240 6.48 2.59 -5.15
CA ASN A 240 7.49 2.23 -4.17
C ASN A 240 8.01 3.49 -3.46
N SER A 241 8.09 3.44 -2.13
CA SER A 241 8.88 4.39 -1.34
C SER A 241 10.40 4.17 -1.47
N THR A 242 10.86 3.37 -2.44
CA THR A 242 12.26 3.34 -2.86
C THR A 242 12.52 4.34 -3.98
N GLN A 243 12.23 5.61 -3.72
CA GLN A 243 12.91 6.72 -4.41
C GLN A 243 13.99 7.32 -3.51
N SER A 244 14.89 6.45 -3.04
CA SER A 244 16.28 6.83 -2.79
C SER A 244 17.17 6.31 -3.92
N SER A 245 16.83 6.63 -5.17
CA SER A 245 17.83 6.67 -6.26
C SER A 245 17.21 7.20 -7.55
N LEU A 246 17.89 8.21 -8.08
CA LEU A 246 17.92 8.62 -9.49
C LEU A 246 16.69 9.42 -9.99
N LEU A 247 16.79 10.73 -9.73
CA LEU A 247 16.27 11.81 -10.55
C LEU A 247 16.29 11.46 -12.06
N PRO A 248 15.30 11.91 -12.85
CA PRO A 248 15.26 11.69 -14.30
C PRO A 248 16.54 12.23 -14.95
N VAL A 249 17.28 11.34 -15.59
CA VAL A 249 18.51 11.64 -16.33
C VAL A 249 18.10 12.28 -17.65
N PRO A 250 18.08 13.62 -17.71
CA PRO A 250 18.97 14.29 -18.67
C PRO A 250 19.76 15.44 -18.02
N TYR A 251 19.84 15.52 -16.69
CA TYR A 251 20.60 16.58 -16.01
C TYR A 251 22.02 16.14 -15.54
N ILE A 252 22.24 14.85 -15.31
CA ILE A 252 23.49 14.36 -14.67
C ILE A 252 24.67 14.25 -15.64
N LYS A 253 24.44 14.23 -16.96
CA LYS A 253 25.54 14.26 -17.95
C LYS A 253 26.27 15.62 -18.04
N ARG A 254 25.80 16.67 -17.35
CA ARG A 254 26.43 18.00 -17.37
C ARG A 254 27.31 18.32 -16.16
N GLN A 255 27.18 17.61 -15.02
CA GLN A 255 27.99 17.90 -13.83
C GLN A 255 29.23 17.01 -13.65
N ILE A 256 29.23 15.78 -14.17
CA ILE A 256 30.41 14.88 -14.07
C ILE A 256 31.57 15.35 -14.97
N GLY A 257 31.28 16.07 -16.06
CA GLY A 257 32.30 16.69 -16.92
C GLY A 257 32.97 17.93 -16.30
N LEU A 258 32.35 18.56 -15.32
CA LEU A 258 32.88 19.80 -14.72
C LEU A 258 33.86 19.52 -13.58
N TRP A 259 33.57 18.53 -12.75
CA TRP A 259 34.47 18.15 -11.65
C TRP A 259 35.71 17.41 -12.15
N THR A 260 35.59 16.61 -13.19
CA THR A 260 36.74 15.92 -13.81
C THR A 260 37.72 16.89 -14.47
N THR A 261 37.22 17.96 -15.10
CA THR A 261 38.07 19.01 -15.68
C THR A 261 38.75 19.86 -14.60
N ILE A 262 38.05 20.21 -13.52
CA ILE A 262 38.64 20.94 -12.37
C ILE A 262 39.76 20.11 -11.71
N ILE A 263 39.54 18.81 -11.47
CA ILE A 263 40.56 17.94 -10.86
C ILE A 263 41.79 17.81 -11.77
N LEU A 264 41.62 17.67 -13.08
CA LEU A 264 42.74 17.63 -14.03
C LEU A 264 43.52 18.94 -14.07
N ILE A 265 42.85 20.10 -13.98
CA ILE A 265 43.52 21.41 -13.93
C ILE A 265 44.34 21.52 -12.64
N ILE A 266 43.79 21.11 -11.48
CA ILE A 266 44.51 21.12 -10.20
C ILE A 266 45.73 20.20 -10.25
N LEU A 267 45.61 18.99 -10.82
CA LEU A 267 46.74 18.08 -10.96
C LEU A 267 47.81 18.65 -11.90
N SER A 268 47.40 19.28 -13.00
CA SER A 268 48.35 19.93 -13.93
C SER A 268 49.08 21.11 -13.28
N SER A 269 48.39 21.91 -12.46
CA SER A 269 49.01 23.07 -11.78
C SER A 269 49.99 22.62 -10.71
N ILE A 270 49.69 21.54 -9.97
CA ILE A 270 50.62 20.95 -9.00
C ILE A 270 51.89 20.42 -9.70
N ILE A 271 51.74 19.77 -10.86
CA ILE A 271 52.90 19.28 -11.65
C ILE A 271 53.73 20.45 -12.19
N ILE A 272 53.10 21.51 -12.67
CA ILE A 272 53.81 22.71 -13.15
C ILE A 272 54.54 23.39 -11.98
N LEU A 273 53.90 23.52 -10.81
CA LEU A 273 54.53 24.10 -9.63
C LEU A 273 55.70 23.25 -9.13
N SER A 274 55.60 21.91 -9.18
CA SER A 274 56.72 21.03 -8.80
C SER A 274 57.89 21.12 -9.80
N LEU A 275 57.61 21.25 -11.10
CA LEU A 275 58.62 21.49 -12.13
C LEU A 275 59.29 22.85 -11.98
N ILE A 276 58.54 23.91 -11.68
CA ILE A 276 59.08 25.24 -11.38
C ILE A 276 59.94 25.17 -10.13
N PHE A 277 59.50 24.48 -9.08
CA PHE A 277 60.27 24.30 -7.85
C PHE A 277 61.58 23.53 -8.12
N LEU A 278 61.53 22.48 -8.93
CA LEU A 278 62.72 21.76 -9.41
C LEU A 278 63.64 22.65 -10.23
N LEU A 279 63.11 23.50 -11.12
CA LEU A 279 63.88 24.49 -11.87
C LEU A 279 64.53 25.52 -10.94
N VAL A 280 63.81 26.02 -9.94
CA VAL A 280 64.35 26.92 -8.91
C VAL A 280 65.43 26.23 -8.10
N ILE A 281 65.26 24.96 -7.75
CA ILE A 281 66.32 24.16 -7.10
C ILE A 281 67.51 24.00 -8.04
N LEU A 282 67.31 23.68 -9.33
CA LEU A 282 68.40 23.53 -10.29
C LEU A 282 69.12 24.85 -10.55
N ILE A 283 68.40 25.97 -10.58
CA ILE A 283 68.95 27.32 -10.67
C ILE A 283 69.69 27.66 -9.37
N ARG A 284 69.13 27.36 -8.18
CA ARG A 284 69.82 27.52 -6.89
C ARG A 284 71.06 26.63 -6.81
N CYS A 285 71.01 25.40 -7.29
CA CYS A 285 72.15 24.48 -7.34
C CYS A 285 73.20 24.96 -8.34
N ARG A 286 72.80 25.56 -9.47
CA ARG A 286 73.73 26.23 -10.40
C ARG A 286 74.33 27.48 -9.79
N TYR A 287 73.55 28.29 -9.07
CA TYR A 287 74.02 29.47 -8.34
C TYR A 287 74.95 29.09 -7.18
N PHE A 288 74.63 28.00 -6.46
CA PHE A 288 75.42 27.48 -5.35
C PHE A 288 76.74 26.87 -5.84
N ARG A 289 76.74 26.10 -6.95
CA ARG A 289 77.98 25.63 -7.59
C ARG A 289 78.84 26.76 -8.16
N LEU A 290 78.26 27.90 -8.56
CA LEU A 290 79.04 29.08 -8.94
C LEU A 290 79.57 29.87 -7.72
N SER A 291 78.83 29.88 -6.61
CA SER A 291 79.21 30.56 -5.36
C SER A 291 80.24 29.76 -4.53
N GLU A 292 80.45 28.47 -4.81
CA GLU A 292 81.40 27.59 -4.12
C GLU A 292 82.89 27.91 -4.41
N LYS A 293 83.19 28.91 -5.25
CA LYS A 293 84.56 29.43 -5.46
C LYS A 293 84.93 30.66 -4.64
N PHE A 294 84.00 31.27 -3.90
CA PHE A 294 84.30 32.46 -3.10
C PHE A 294 83.68 32.31 -1.71
N HIS A 295 84.54 32.38 -0.69
CA HIS A 295 84.22 32.43 0.74
C HIS A 295 84.00 31.09 1.47
N GLN A 296 85.07 30.29 1.53
CA GLN A 296 85.50 29.75 2.82
C GLN A 296 86.03 30.91 3.68
N GLN A 297 85.21 31.43 4.60
CA GLN A 297 85.65 31.94 5.90
C GLN A 297 84.44 32.40 6.70
N ASN A 298 84.39 31.97 7.96
CA ASN A 298 83.50 32.42 9.04
C ASN A 298 82.20 31.64 9.22
N ARG A 299 82.30 30.42 9.77
CA ARG A 299 81.28 29.90 10.69
C ARG A 299 81.60 30.39 12.12
N PRO A 300 80.64 30.93 12.88
CA PRO A 300 80.71 30.97 14.33
C PRO A 300 80.37 29.58 14.93
N PRO A 301 80.82 29.27 16.16
CA PRO A 301 80.80 27.92 16.73
C PRO A 301 79.42 27.45 17.21
N GLN A 302 79.29 26.11 17.33
CA GLN A 302 78.14 25.38 17.88
C GLN A 302 77.94 25.61 19.39
N PHE A 303 77.47 26.80 19.78
CA PHE A 303 77.14 27.08 21.18
C PHE A 303 75.79 27.79 21.31
N TYR A 304 74.72 27.11 20.90
CA TYR A 304 73.34 27.48 21.22
C TYR A 304 72.46 26.22 21.26
N GLN A 305 72.95 25.16 21.92
CA GLN A 305 72.16 23.94 22.17
C GLN A 305 71.61 23.82 23.59
N ASP A 306 71.91 24.76 24.50
CA ASP A 306 71.44 24.68 25.89
C ASP A 306 70.80 25.98 26.38
N VAL A 307 69.66 26.35 25.80
CA VAL A 307 68.75 27.32 26.42
C VAL A 307 67.35 26.71 26.51
N TRP A 308 67.05 26.15 27.68
CA TRP A 308 65.72 25.67 28.04
C TRP A 308 64.98 26.83 28.74
N CYS A 309 63.95 27.38 28.09
CA CYS A 309 63.04 28.32 28.74
C CYS A 309 61.92 27.53 29.43
N GLU A 310 61.90 27.51 30.76
CA GLU A 310 60.72 27.06 31.51
C GLU A 310 59.62 28.13 31.44
N LEU A 311 58.63 27.91 30.57
CA LEU A 311 57.38 28.67 30.54
C LEU A 311 56.49 28.24 31.72
N GLY A 312 56.77 28.76 32.90
CA GLY A 312 56.12 28.28 34.12
C GLY A 312 56.30 29.14 35.36
N LYS A 313 56.28 30.47 35.24
CA LYS A 313 56.00 31.44 36.32
C LYS A 313 55.77 32.81 35.68
N LYS A 314 54.66 33.48 35.99
CA LYS A 314 54.43 34.87 35.56
C LYS A 314 55.46 35.76 36.27
N TRP A 315 56.58 36.05 35.62
CA TRP A 315 57.51 37.09 36.03
C TRP A 315 56.90 38.45 35.66
N GLN A 316 55.88 38.89 36.39
CA GLN A 316 55.45 40.28 36.33
C GLN A 316 56.44 41.10 37.15
N ILE A 317 57.35 41.77 36.44
CA ILE A 317 58.26 42.75 37.03
C ILE A 317 57.49 44.06 37.18
N ASP A 318 57.40 44.57 38.41
CA ASP A 318 56.82 45.89 38.66
C ASP A 318 57.75 46.96 38.06
N PRO A 319 57.24 47.88 37.19
CA PRO A 319 58.04 48.89 36.51
C PRO A 319 58.92 49.74 37.42
N LYS A 320 58.56 49.90 38.71
CA LYS A 320 59.38 50.66 39.67
C LYS A 320 60.75 50.05 39.95
N TYR A 321 60.95 48.77 39.63
CA TYR A 321 62.24 48.08 39.79
C TYR A 321 63.04 47.96 38.50
N LEU A 322 62.52 48.50 37.38
CA LEU A 322 63.18 48.47 36.08
C LEU A 322 63.49 49.89 35.61
N THR A 323 64.77 50.19 35.42
CA THR A 323 65.21 51.45 34.80
C THR A 323 65.53 51.18 33.33
N ILE A 324 64.93 51.93 32.40
CA ILE A 324 65.23 51.84 30.97
C ILE A 324 66.15 53.01 30.58
N ALA A 325 67.23 52.69 29.89
CA ALA A 325 68.25 53.64 29.43
C ALA A 325 68.24 53.75 27.90
N GLU A 326 69.41 53.91 27.29
CA GLU A 326 69.55 54.14 25.85
C GLU A 326 69.14 52.93 24.99
N LYS A 327 68.73 53.22 23.75
CA LYS A 327 68.43 52.21 22.74
C LYS A 327 69.73 51.53 22.30
N ILE A 328 69.81 50.22 22.50
CA ILE A 328 70.97 49.40 22.11
C ILE A 328 70.77 48.66 20.80
N GLY A 329 69.53 48.61 20.30
CA GLY A 329 69.25 47.98 18.99
C GLY A 329 67.80 48.10 18.56
N GLN A 330 67.52 47.60 17.35
CA GLN A 330 66.17 47.51 16.81
C GLN A 330 65.99 46.14 16.16
N GLY A 331 65.01 45.38 16.64
CA GLY A 331 64.65 44.08 16.08
C GLY A 331 63.39 44.18 15.21
N CYS A 332 63.03 43.06 14.57
CA CYS A 332 61.84 42.96 13.70
C CYS A 332 60.50 43.26 14.40
N PHE A 333 60.49 43.34 15.74
CA PHE A 333 59.29 43.60 16.56
C PHE A 333 59.48 44.78 17.53
N GLY A 334 60.31 45.77 17.16
CA GLY A 334 60.48 47.02 17.91
C GLY A 334 61.89 47.24 18.48
N ASP A 335 62.02 48.37 19.17
CA ASP A 335 63.28 48.84 19.74
C ASP A 335 63.66 48.06 21.00
N VAL A 336 64.95 47.84 21.17
CA VAL A 336 65.54 47.18 22.34
C VAL A 336 66.40 48.20 23.08
N TYR A 337 66.15 48.35 24.37
CA TYR A 337 66.81 49.29 25.24
C TYR A 337 67.68 48.55 26.25
N LYS A 338 68.78 49.17 26.66
CA LYS A 338 69.51 48.72 27.85
C LYS A 338 68.68 49.08 29.08
N GLY A 339 68.62 48.19 30.06
CA GLY A 339 67.94 48.46 31.32
C GLY A 339 68.66 47.81 32.49
N GLU A 340 68.28 48.24 33.69
CA GLU A 340 68.78 47.70 34.95
C GLU A 340 67.59 47.23 35.79
N LEU A 341 67.63 45.97 36.20
CA LEU A 341 66.62 45.36 37.07
C LEU A 341 67.17 45.27 38.50
N LYS A 342 66.46 45.86 39.46
CA LYS A 342 66.76 45.70 40.89
C LYS A 342 66.09 44.44 41.43
N GLN A 343 66.88 43.55 42.03
CA GLN A 343 66.38 42.37 42.73
C GLN A 343 66.37 42.58 44.25
N ASN A 344 65.61 41.77 44.99
CA ASN A 344 65.32 41.95 46.43
C ASN A 344 66.55 42.03 47.36
N ASP A 345 67.74 41.59 46.93
CA ASP A 345 68.99 41.64 47.72
C ASP A 345 69.93 42.82 47.35
N ASN A 346 69.38 43.94 46.86
CA ASN A 346 70.13 45.14 46.42
C ASN A 346 71.15 44.91 45.28
N LYS A 347 71.09 43.77 44.59
CA LYS A 347 71.86 43.53 43.36
C LYS A 347 71.11 44.06 42.14
N THR A 348 71.83 44.77 41.27
CA THR A 348 71.35 45.20 39.96
C THR A 348 71.86 44.25 38.88
N ILE A 349 70.97 43.87 37.97
CA ILE A 349 71.29 43.04 36.80
C ILE A 349 71.05 43.89 35.56
N GLU A 350 72.04 43.94 34.68
CA GLU A 350 71.89 44.57 33.37
C GLU A 350 71.05 43.66 32.46
N VAL A 351 69.99 44.22 31.89
CA VAL A 351 69.00 43.49 31.08
C VAL A 351 68.75 44.23 29.77
N ALA A 352 68.38 43.48 28.73
CA ALA A 352 67.84 44.05 27.50
C ALA A 352 66.31 44.11 27.60
N VAL A 353 65.75 45.31 27.53
CA VAL A 353 64.31 45.54 27.64
C VAL A 353 63.73 45.78 26.25
N LYS A 354 62.75 44.95 25.88
CA LYS A 354 62.00 45.12 24.64
C LYS A 354 60.58 45.55 24.97
N VAL A 355 60.21 46.74 24.52
CA VAL A 355 58.86 47.27 24.71
C VAL A 355 58.03 46.89 23.48
N LEU A 356 57.03 46.03 23.67
CA LEU A 356 56.05 45.73 22.62
C LEU A 356 55.10 46.94 22.53
N ARG A 357 55.03 47.55 21.35
CA ARG A 357 54.01 48.57 21.04
C ARG A 357 52.73 47.93 20.55
#